data_AF-A0A974KAQ8-F1
#
_entry.id   AF-A0A974KAQ8-F1
#
_cell.length_a   1.000
_cell.length_b   1.000
_cell.length_c   1.000
_cell.angle_alpha   90.00
_cell.angle_beta   90.00
_cell.angle_gamma   90.00
#
_symmetry.space_group_name_H-M   'P 1'
#
loop_
_entity.id
_entity.type
_entity.pdbx_description
1 polymer ?
#
loop_
_entity_poly.entity_id
_entity_poly.type
_entity_poly.pdbx_seq_one_letter_code
_entity_poly.pdbx_strand_id
1 'polypeptide(L)'
;TCHLCGSALQYHPGYQTEHPWFEHATSGLTGDGQHCPYVNPDPSEVRLVKRLQRWVPEALPVVRKADRHCTNCGSDYYGERYCLTCHTGEYSTEINTLA
;
A
#
# COMPACT_ATOMS: atom_id res chain seq x y z
N THR A 1 7.90 9.95 -7.90
CA THR A 1 7.51 10.00 -6.47
C THR A 1 6.35 9.06 -6.25
N CYS A 2 6.10 8.65 -5.00
CA CYS A 2 4.95 7.81 -4.67
C CYS A 2 3.66 8.59 -4.92
N HIS A 3 2.71 7.96 -5.60
CA HIS A 3 1.44 8.61 -5.94
C HIS A 3 0.50 8.76 -4.73
N LEU A 4 0.74 8.02 -3.64
CA LEU A 4 -0.06 8.10 -2.41
C LEU A 4 0.50 9.14 -1.44
N CYS A 5 1.77 9.01 -1.06
CA CYS A 5 2.38 9.85 -0.02
C CYS A 5 3.33 10.93 -0.56
N GLY A 6 3.56 11.01 -1.87
CA GLY A 6 4.48 11.99 -2.47
C GLY A 6 5.97 11.72 -2.22
N SER A 7 6.33 10.73 -1.38
CA SER A 7 7.73 10.41 -1.06
C SER A 7 8.58 10.10 -2.29
N ALA A 8 9.88 10.37 -2.18
CA ALA A 8 10.84 9.99 -3.20
C ALA A 8 10.90 8.45 -3.35
N LEU A 9 10.91 7.99 -4.60
CA LEU A 9 11.08 6.58 -4.93
C LEU A 9 12.46 6.38 -5.55
N GLN A 10 13.14 5.33 -5.12
CA GLN A 10 14.33 4.81 -5.77
C GLN A 10 13.90 3.83 -6.85
N TYR A 11 14.42 4.02 -8.06
CA TYR A 11 14.21 3.10 -9.17
C TYR A 11 15.29 2.01 -9.16
N HIS A 12 14.86 0.76 -9.22
CA HIS A 12 15.72 -0.41 -9.34
C HIS A 12 15.58 -0.98 -10.75
N PRO A 13 16.58 -0.77 -11.64
CA PRO A 13 16.55 -1.37 -12.97
C PRO A 13 16.63 -2.89 -12.85
N GLY A 14 15.81 -3.60 -13.63
CA GLY A 14 15.83 -5.06 -13.63
C GLY A 14 17.16 -5.62 -14.14
N TYR A 15 17.75 -6.56 -13.41
CA TYR A 15 18.91 -7.34 -13.86
C TYR A 15 18.57 -8.82 -13.90
N GLN A 16 19.06 -9.50 -14.94
CA GLN A 16 18.86 -10.94 -15.19
C GLN A 16 17.38 -11.36 -15.20
N THR A 17 16.84 -11.76 -14.07
CA THR A 17 15.48 -12.32 -13.93
C THR A 17 14.49 -11.40 -13.21
N GLU A 18 14.95 -10.26 -12.67
CA GLU A 18 14.08 -9.32 -11.96
C GLU A 18 13.46 -8.29 -12.91
N HIS A 19 12.17 -8.05 -12.74
CA HIS A 19 11.49 -6.94 -13.41
C HIS A 19 11.87 -5.62 -12.73
N PRO A 20 11.95 -4.50 -13.46
CA PRO A 20 12.19 -3.20 -12.84
C PRO A 20 11.12 -2.88 -11.80
N TRP A 21 11.53 -2.33 -10.65
CA TRP A 21 10.64 -2.00 -9.56
C TRP A 21 11.07 -0.72 -8.83
N PHE A 22 10.19 -0.21 -7.97
CA PHE A 22 10.43 1.01 -7.21
C PHE A 22 10.38 0.72 -5.72
N GLU A 23 11.29 1.35 -4.98
CA GLU A 23 11.35 1.31 -3.52
C GLU A 23 11.15 2.72 -2.94
N HIS A 24 10.57 2.82 -1.75
CA HIS A 24 10.61 4.09 -1.02
C HIS A 24 12.02 4.34 -0.50
N ALA A 25 12.61 5.49 -0.84
CA ALA A 25 13.91 5.84 -0.29
C ALA A 25 13.80 6.03 1.24
N THR A 26 14.60 5.32 2.02
CA THR A 26 14.51 5.30 3.49
C THR A 26 14.71 6.70 4.10
N SER A 27 15.50 7.55 3.44
CA SER A 27 15.73 8.95 3.83
C SER A 27 14.49 9.84 3.71
N GLY A 28 13.44 9.41 3.01
CA GLY A 28 12.21 10.16 2.76
C GLY A 28 10.96 9.63 3.47
N LEU A 29 11.11 8.69 4.42
CA LEU A 29 10.01 8.10 5.19
C LEU A 29 9.66 8.90 6.45
N THR A 30 9.57 10.23 6.34
CA THR A 30 9.05 11.11 7.40
C THR A 30 7.62 11.56 7.07
N GLY A 31 6.81 11.81 8.10
CA GLY A 31 5.41 12.21 7.95
C GLY A 31 4.56 11.15 7.23
N ASP A 32 3.80 11.59 6.23
CA ASP A 32 2.83 10.78 5.47
C ASP A 32 3.42 9.52 4.83
N GLY A 33 4.74 9.53 4.54
CA GLY A 33 5.45 8.39 3.98
C GLY A 33 5.46 7.17 4.90
N GLN A 34 5.44 7.37 6.22
CA GLN A 34 5.41 6.27 7.19
C GLN A 34 4.07 5.53 7.22
N HIS A 35 3.00 6.21 6.80
CA HIS A 35 1.65 5.65 6.72
C HIS A 35 1.29 5.14 5.32
N CYS A 36 2.22 5.24 4.35
CA CYS A 36 2.02 4.74 3.00
C CYS A 36 1.81 3.22 3.01
N PRO A 37 0.77 2.69 2.36
CA PRO A 37 0.46 1.25 2.41
C PRO A 37 1.51 0.38 1.70
N TYR A 38 2.35 0.96 0.84
CA TYR A 38 3.51 0.27 0.25
C TYR A 38 4.71 0.19 1.20
N VAL A 39 4.74 0.99 2.26
CA VAL A 39 5.78 1.00 3.29
C VAL A 39 5.31 0.22 4.52
N ASN A 40 4.07 0.44 4.93
CA ASN A 40 3.45 -0.18 6.09
C ASN A 40 2.08 -0.79 5.70
N PRO A 41 2.08 -1.94 5.01
CA PRO A 41 0.84 -2.60 4.58
C PRO A 41 0.00 -3.10 5.76
N ASP A 42 -1.28 -3.33 5.51
CA ASP A 42 -2.18 -3.79 6.57
C ASP A 42 -1.76 -5.19 7.07
N PRO A 43 -1.83 -5.47 8.39
CA PRO A 43 -1.46 -6.78 8.91
C PRO A 43 -2.19 -7.96 8.25
N SER A 44 -3.42 -7.77 7.75
CA SER A 44 -4.15 -8.80 7.00
C SER A 44 -3.54 -9.08 5.62
N GLU A 45 -3.04 -8.06 4.93
CA GLU A 45 -2.32 -8.19 3.65
C GLU A 45 -0.99 -8.90 3.86
N VAL A 46 -0.25 -8.54 4.91
CA VAL A 46 1.01 -9.24 5.29
C VAL A 46 0.74 -10.72 5.56
N ARG A 47 -0.34 -11.05 6.29
CA ARG A 47 -0.73 -12.44 6.56
C ARG A 47 -1.10 -13.19 5.28
N LEU A 48 -1.78 -12.54 4.35
CA LEU A 48 -2.15 -13.13 3.06
C LEU A 48 -0.90 -13.48 2.24
N VAL A 49 0.01 -12.53 2.09
CA VAL A 49 1.27 -12.72 1.33
C VAL A 49 2.10 -13.84 1.95
N LYS A 50 2.29 -13.86 3.27
CA LYS A 50 3.01 -14.94 3.96
C LYS A 50 2.36 -16.31 3.76
N ARG A 51 1.04 -16.38 3.62
CA ARG A 51 0.33 -17.64 3.32
C ARG A 51 0.58 -18.07 1.88
N LEU A 52 0.56 -17.13 0.94
CA LEU A 52 0.83 -17.38 -0.47
C LEU A 52 2.27 -17.84 -0.71
N GLN A 53 3.23 -17.24 0.01
CA GLN A 53 4.66 -17.58 -0.06
C GLN A 53 5.00 -19.02 0.35
N ARG A 54 4.10 -19.73 1.04
CA ARG A 54 4.27 -21.17 1.33
C ARG A 54 4.18 -22.04 0.08
N TRP A 55 3.48 -21.56 -0.94
CA TRP A 55 3.24 -22.27 -2.20
C TRP A 55 4.02 -21.66 -3.36
N VAL A 56 4.18 -20.33 -3.34
CA VAL A 56 4.91 -19.55 -4.35
C VAL A 56 5.91 -18.67 -3.63
N PRO A 57 7.15 -19.14 -3.36
CA PRO A 57 8.12 -18.40 -2.55
C PRO A 57 8.37 -16.96 -3.03
N GLU A 58 8.37 -16.76 -4.34
CA GLU A 58 8.59 -15.46 -5.00
C GLU A 58 7.34 -14.56 -5.06
N ALA A 59 6.27 -14.90 -4.32
CA ALA A 59 5.06 -14.08 -4.30
C ALA A 59 5.36 -12.72 -3.67
N LEU A 60 5.24 -11.67 -4.50
CA LEU A 60 5.41 -10.29 -4.08
C LEU A 60 4.18 -9.78 -3.32
N PRO A 61 4.35 -8.87 -2.33
CA PRO A 61 3.23 -8.21 -1.70
C PRO A 61 2.41 -7.40 -2.72
N VAL A 62 1.09 -7.52 -2.62
CA VAL A 62 0.15 -6.70 -3.39
C VAL A 62 -0.78 -6.00 -2.41
N VAL A 63 -0.77 -4.66 -2.44
CA VAL A 63 -1.73 -3.86 -1.67
C VAL A 63 -3.08 -3.93 -2.36
N ARG A 64 -4.12 -4.27 -1.60
CA ARG A 64 -5.47 -4.49 -2.12
C ARG A 64 -6.19 -3.16 -2.33
N LYS A 65 -6.73 -2.98 -3.54
CA LYS A 65 -7.71 -1.94 -3.85
C LYS A 65 -9.12 -2.44 -3.54
N ALA A 66 -9.95 -1.57 -3.00
CA ALA A 66 -11.37 -1.82 -2.75
C ALA A 66 -12.13 -0.50 -2.71
N ASP A 67 -13.46 -0.57 -2.71
CA ASP A 67 -14.29 0.56 -2.30
C ASP A 67 -14.09 0.79 -0.81
N ARG A 68 -13.84 2.04 -0.41
CA ARG A 68 -13.44 2.41 0.94
C ARG A 68 -14.16 3.65 1.42
N HIS A 69 -14.40 3.71 2.72
CA HIS A 69 -14.90 4.87 3.43
C HIS A 69 -13.87 5.33 4.45
N CYS A 70 -13.50 6.61 4.43
CA CYS A 70 -12.70 7.21 5.48
C CYS A 70 -13.60 7.82 6.56
N THR A 71 -13.64 7.24 7.76
CA THR A 71 -14.50 7.73 8.84
C THR A 71 -14.09 9.10 9.40
N ASN A 72 -12.86 9.55 9.13
CA ASN A 72 -12.35 10.84 9.60
C ASN A 72 -12.76 12.02 8.71
N CYS A 73 -12.64 11.90 7.38
CA CYS A 73 -13.09 12.94 6.45
C CYS A 73 -14.48 12.67 5.82
N GLY A 74 -15.08 11.52 6.12
CA GLY A 74 -16.39 11.10 5.62
C GLY A 74 -16.43 10.81 4.11
N SER A 75 -15.29 10.70 3.43
CA SER A 75 -15.23 10.51 1.99
C SER A 75 -15.17 9.03 1.61
N ASP A 76 -15.96 8.67 0.60
CA ASP A 76 -15.87 7.40 -0.11
C ASP A 76 -14.85 7.49 -1.25
N TYR A 77 -14.06 6.44 -1.44
CA TYR A 77 -13.06 6.37 -2.49
C TYR A 77 -12.74 4.92 -2.88
N TYR A 78 -12.36 4.70 -4.13
CA TYR A 78 -11.84 3.42 -4.60
C TYR A 78 -10.30 3.45 -4.59
N GLY A 79 -9.66 2.54 -3.86
CA GLY A 79 -8.19 2.49 -3.82
C GLY A 79 -7.62 1.62 -2.70
N GLU A 80 -6.32 1.76 -2.49
CA GLU A 80 -5.57 1.19 -1.36
C GLU A 80 -6.08 1.74 -0.02
N ARG A 81 -5.75 1.09 1.11
CA ARG A 81 -6.13 1.58 2.46
C ARG A 81 -5.31 2.82 2.83
N TYR A 82 -5.57 3.94 2.16
CA TYR A 82 -4.90 5.22 2.34
C TYR A 82 -5.78 6.35 1.84
N CYS A 83 -6.33 7.15 2.76
CA CYS A 83 -7.12 8.31 2.40
C CYS A 83 -6.19 9.46 2.00
N LEU A 84 -6.30 9.94 0.75
CA LEU A 84 -5.50 11.06 0.24
C LEU A 84 -5.79 12.39 0.92
N THR A 85 -6.96 12.55 1.56
CA THR A 85 -7.31 13.76 2.33
C THR A 85 -6.72 13.72 3.74
N CYS A 86 -6.70 12.56 4.38
CA CYS A 86 -6.19 12.41 5.75
C CYS A 86 -4.72 11.96 5.80
N HIS A 87 -4.14 11.61 4.66
CA HIS A 87 -2.78 11.08 4.51
C HIS A 87 -2.49 9.85 5.39
N THR A 88 -3.51 9.04 5.68
CA THR A 88 -3.42 7.84 6.51
C THR A 88 -4.45 6.79 6.10
N GLY A 89 -4.12 5.53 6.36
CA GLY A 89 -5.04 4.38 6.21
C GLY A 89 -5.85 4.05 7.46
N GLU A 90 -5.55 4.65 8.61
CA GLU A 90 -6.10 4.26 9.92
C GLU A 90 -7.64 4.22 9.94
N TYR A 91 -8.26 5.26 9.40
CA TYR A 91 -9.71 5.46 9.38
C TYR A 91 -10.41 4.89 8.15
N SER A 92 -9.68 4.18 7.28
CA SER A 92 -10.16 3.75 5.97
C SER A 92 -10.67 2.32 5.96
N THR A 93 -11.97 2.11 6.10
CA THR A 93 -12.58 0.77 6.08
C THR A 93 -13.03 0.40 4.68
N GLU A 94 -12.97 -0.90 4.35
CA GLU A 94 -13.57 -1.43 3.14
C GLU A 94 -15.10 -1.32 3.24
N ILE A 95 -15.74 -0.75 2.22
CA ILE A 95 -17.20 -0.74 2.10
C ILE A 95 -17.57 -2.12 1.57
N ASN A 96 -17.94 -3.03 2.48
CA ASN A 96 -18.55 -4.27 2.06
C ASN A 96 -19.94 -3.95 1.51
N THR A 97 -20.07 -3.79 0.20
CA THR A 97 -21.35 -3.96 -0.50
C THR A 97 -21.73 -5.44 -0.48
N LEU A 98 -22.01 -5.97 0.72
CA LEU A 98 -22.86 -7.14 0.84
C LEU A 98 -24.29 -6.61 0.81
N ALA A 99 -24.82 -6.51 -0.41
CA ALA A 99 -26.25 -6.55 -0.64
C ALA A 99 -26.75 -7.98 -0.44
#